data_AF-A0AAD1WVY7-F1
#
_entry.id   AF-A0AAD1WVY7-F1
#
_cell.length_a   1.000
_cell.length_b   1.000
_cell.length_c   1.000
_cell.angle_alpha   90.00
_cell.angle_beta   90.00
_cell.angle_gamma   90.00
#
_symmetry.space_group_name_H-M   'P 1'
#
loop_
_entity.id
_entity.type
_entity.pdbx_description
1 polymer ?
#
loop_
_entity_poly.entity_id
_entity_poly.type
_entity_poly.pdbx_seq_one_letter_code
_entity_poly.pdbx_strand_id
1 'polypeptide(L)'
;MDGEGFGELLQQAEQLNAETEGVTELPHVERNLQEIQQAGERLRSRNMTRTSQESANVKASVLLGSRGLDISHISQRLESLSAATTFEPLEPIKDTDIQGFLKNERDNLLLAAIEESRKRTFAMAEDYHRESMLAEWEQVKQKILHSLLASGEDALDFTQESETSYISESGAPGRSSLDSVEMAYAQQIYIYNEKVVNNNLQTSLVDLCVAVAERLDDKNVTDLWAMVKQMTDVFLVPAGDTLKSRCSVHMQMAFVRQALIYLEQSYKSYTLLSVFANLQQAQLGGIPGTFHIVRSFLNIRLPAPIPGLQDGELDGYPVWALIYYCMRCGDLMAAQHVVNRAQHQLGEFKNWFQEYVKSEGRGLSPDCENKVRLHYRRAVRASTDPYKRAVYCIIGRCDITDNHSEVASKTEDYLWLKLSQVCFEEDAINTQDRLTLSQLQKQLFEDYGESHFAFNQQPFLYFQVLFLTAQFEAAIAFLFRLERTRCHAVHVALALFEQKLLIKSSGLSAQLVSQEAKDSPGVRRLNFVRLLMLYTRKFEPTDPREALEYFFFLRNEKNSQGEDMFLRCVSDLVIESREVQTCLFVLTCSWASWRRMEERSLVPLINSRRIRTPLLTT
;
A
#
# COMPACT_ATOMS: atom_id res chain seq x y z
N MET A 1 -71.77 30.29 -41.64
CA MET A 1 -70.40 30.66 -41.21
C MET A 1 -70.09 29.73 -40.08
N ASP A 2 -69.56 28.59 -40.48
CA ASP A 2 -69.72 27.33 -39.81
C ASP A 2 -68.75 27.27 -38.64
N GLY A 3 -69.27 26.91 -37.47
CA GLY A 3 -68.58 26.95 -36.18
C GLY A 3 -67.54 25.83 -36.00
N GLU A 4 -66.80 25.49 -37.04
CA GLU A 4 -65.83 24.39 -37.01
C GLU A 4 -64.50 24.81 -36.35
N GLY A 5 -64.09 26.08 -36.44
CA GLY A 5 -62.79 26.53 -35.90
C GLY A 5 -62.72 26.65 -34.36
N PHE A 6 -63.82 26.96 -33.68
CA PHE A 6 -63.85 27.03 -32.21
C PHE A 6 -64.02 25.65 -31.57
N GLY A 7 -64.66 24.70 -32.27
CA GLY A 7 -64.74 23.30 -31.86
C GLY A 7 -63.37 22.61 -31.91
N GLU A 8 -62.60 22.83 -32.97
CA GLU A 8 -61.22 22.33 -33.07
C GLU A 8 -60.30 22.90 -31.98
N LEU A 9 -60.43 24.18 -31.66
CA LEU A 9 -59.64 24.83 -30.60
C LEU A 9 -59.99 24.30 -29.21
N LEU A 10 -61.28 24.04 -28.94
CA LEU A 10 -61.72 23.42 -27.68
C LEU A 10 -61.19 21.98 -27.59
N GLN A 11 -61.28 21.22 -28.68
CA GLN A 11 -60.79 19.84 -28.76
C GLN A 11 -59.26 19.77 -28.59
N GLN A 12 -58.50 20.71 -29.15
CA GLN A 12 -57.05 20.82 -28.95
C GLN A 12 -56.69 21.20 -27.52
N ALA A 13 -57.45 22.10 -26.88
CA ALA A 13 -57.23 22.47 -25.48
C ALA A 13 -57.53 21.32 -24.51
N GLU A 14 -58.60 20.55 -24.76
CA GLU A 14 -58.94 19.35 -24.00
C GLU A 14 -57.91 18.23 -24.21
N GLN A 15 -57.38 18.07 -25.43
CA GLN A 15 -56.35 17.10 -25.75
C GLN A 15 -55.00 17.43 -25.09
N LEU A 16 -54.62 18.70 -25.03
CA LEU A 16 -53.45 19.18 -24.29
C LEU A 16 -53.63 18.98 -22.78
N ASN A 17 -54.82 19.21 -22.23
CA ASN A 17 -55.11 18.93 -20.83
C ASN A 17 -54.96 17.43 -20.52
N ALA A 18 -55.45 16.54 -21.39
CA ALA A 18 -55.32 15.09 -21.23
C ALA A 18 -53.88 14.57 -21.38
N GLU A 19 -53.05 15.14 -22.27
CA GLU A 19 -51.63 14.80 -22.37
C GLU A 19 -50.83 15.19 -21.11
N THR A 20 -51.33 16.15 -20.33
CA THR A 20 -50.66 16.63 -19.11
C THR A 20 -51.01 15.79 -17.87
N GLU A 21 -52.03 14.92 -17.91
CA GLU A 21 -52.42 14.03 -16.80
C GLU A 21 -51.37 12.94 -16.49
N GLY A 22 -50.41 12.69 -17.39
CA GLY A 22 -49.32 11.73 -17.17
C GLY A 22 -48.22 12.22 -16.22
N VAL A 23 -48.20 13.50 -15.85
CA VAL A 23 -47.24 14.10 -14.91
C VAL A 23 -47.98 14.50 -13.64
N THR A 24 -48.03 13.58 -12.68
CA THR A 24 -48.70 13.75 -11.39
C THR A 24 -47.95 14.75 -10.50
N GLU A 25 -48.06 16.07 -10.73
CA GLU A 25 -47.74 17.08 -9.70
C GLU A 25 -48.13 18.56 -9.98
N LEU A 26 -49.14 18.87 -10.81
CA LEU A 26 -49.62 20.25 -10.95
C LEU A 26 -51.17 20.36 -10.86
N PRO A 27 -51.74 21.22 -10.00
CA PRO A 27 -53.19 21.39 -9.90
C PRO A 27 -53.75 22.13 -11.11
N HIS A 28 -54.83 21.59 -11.68
CA HIS A 28 -55.54 22.18 -12.82
C HIS A 28 -56.26 23.48 -12.43
N VAL A 29 -56.12 24.52 -13.25
CA VAL A 29 -56.77 25.82 -13.04
C VAL A 29 -57.41 26.30 -14.34
N GLU A 30 -58.72 26.14 -14.45
CA GLU A 30 -59.53 26.82 -15.47
C GLU A 30 -59.89 28.20 -14.95
N ARG A 31 -59.49 29.26 -15.67
CA ARG A 31 -59.78 30.65 -15.30
C ARG A 31 -60.82 31.26 -16.22
N ASN A 32 -61.72 32.03 -15.63
CA ASN A 32 -62.70 32.76 -16.41
C ASN A 32 -62.05 33.97 -17.13
N LEU A 33 -62.64 34.46 -18.23
CA LEU A 33 -62.05 35.54 -19.05
C LEU A 33 -61.70 36.80 -18.23
N GLN A 34 -62.52 37.13 -17.23
CA GLN A 34 -62.25 38.23 -16.29
C GLN A 34 -61.02 37.96 -15.41
N GLU A 35 -60.80 36.73 -14.98
CA GLU A 35 -59.65 36.34 -14.16
C GLU A 35 -58.36 36.31 -14.98
N ILE A 36 -58.44 35.96 -16.26
CA ILE A 36 -57.32 36.05 -17.21
C ILE A 36 -56.93 37.52 -17.45
N GLN A 37 -57.91 38.41 -17.62
CA GLN A 37 -57.65 39.83 -17.78
C GLN A 37 -56.96 40.41 -16.54
N GLN A 38 -57.45 40.09 -15.34
CA GLN A 38 -56.82 40.53 -14.09
C GLN A 38 -55.41 39.94 -13.89
N ALA A 39 -55.18 38.70 -14.30
CA ALA A 39 -53.85 38.09 -14.30
C ALA A 39 -52.91 38.77 -15.30
N GLY A 40 -53.41 39.14 -16.48
CA GLY A 40 -52.69 39.90 -17.49
C GLY A 40 -52.30 41.30 -17.01
N GLU A 41 -53.19 42.01 -16.32
CA GLU A 41 -52.91 43.31 -15.71
C GLU A 41 -51.89 43.22 -14.55
N ARG A 42 -51.94 42.14 -13.76
CA ARG A 42 -50.92 41.83 -12.73
C ARG A 42 -49.55 41.52 -13.33
N LEU A 43 -49.50 40.80 -14.45
CA LEU A 43 -48.24 40.55 -15.16
C LEU A 43 -47.71 41.81 -15.84
N ARG A 44 -48.60 42.66 -16.38
CA ARG A 44 -48.22 43.93 -17.00
C ARG A 44 -47.65 44.92 -15.98
N SER A 45 -48.28 45.05 -14.82
CA SER A 45 -47.76 45.87 -13.70
C SER A 45 -46.41 45.35 -13.19
N ARG A 46 -46.20 44.04 -13.17
CA ARG A 46 -44.94 43.39 -12.76
C ARG A 46 -43.79 43.56 -13.76
N ASN A 47 -44.08 43.83 -15.04
CA ASN A 47 -43.04 44.05 -16.06
C ASN A 47 -42.66 45.52 -16.25
N MET A 48 -43.48 46.48 -15.79
CA MET A 48 -43.23 47.92 -16.00
C MET A 48 -42.20 48.54 -15.02
N THR A 49 -41.79 47.83 -13.97
CA THR A 49 -40.87 48.33 -12.92
C THR A 49 -39.61 47.50 -12.77
N ARG A 50 -39.02 46.97 -13.85
CA ARG A 50 -37.79 46.17 -13.77
C ARG A 50 -36.52 47.03 -13.86
N THR A 51 -36.03 47.50 -12.71
CA THR A 51 -34.59 47.51 -12.43
C THR A 51 -34.23 46.14 -11.84
N SER A 52 -33.18 45.49 -12.36
CA SER A 52 -32.90 44.07 -12.13
C SER A 52 -32.68 43.69 -10.64
N GLN A 53 -32.17 44.63 -9.83
CA GLN A 53 -31.85 44.41 -8.41
C GLN A 53 -33.08 44.17 -7.51
N GLU A 54 -34.17 44.92 -7.68
CA GLU A 54 -35.34 44.82 -6.78
C GLU A 54 -36.10 43.50 -6.97
N SER A 55 -36.09 42.95 -8.19
CA SER A 55 -36.74 41.67 -8.49
C SER A 55 -36.10 40.47 -7.78
N ALA A 56 -34.80 40.53 -7.50
CA ALA A 56 -34.07 39.50 -6.77
C ALA A 56 -34.35 39.58 -5.27
N ASN A 57 -34.37 40.80 -4.71
CA ASN A 57 -34.69 41.03 -3.30
C ASN A 57 -36.13 40.66 -2.96
N VAL A 58 -37.10 40.95 -3.84
CA VAL A 58 -38.50 40.56 -3.63
C VAL A 58 -38.70 39.05 -3.73
N LYS A 59 -37.94 38.35 -4.60
CA LYS A 59 -37.99 36.88 -4.67
C LYS A 59 -37.34 36.22 -3.45
N ALA A 60 -36.21 36.75 -3.00
CA ALA A 60 -35.56 36.32 -1.77
C ALA A 60 -36.47 36.59 -0.55
N SER A 61 -37.17 37.73 -0.52
CA SER A 61 -38.06 38.07 0.58
C SER A 61 -39.30 37.19 0.66
N VAL A 62 -39.86 36.77 -0.48
CA VAL A 62 -40.99 35.82 -0.53
C VAL A 62 -40.55 34.39 -0.15
N LEU A 63 -39.36 33.95 -0.56
CA LEU A 63 -38.83 32.62 -0.22
C LEU A 63 -38.46 32.47 1.26
N LEU A 64 -38.00 33.55 1.89
CA LEU A 64 -37.63 33.56 3.30
C LEU A 64 -38.84 33.83 4.20
N GLY A 65 -39.81 34.63 3.72
CA GLY A 65 -41.11 34.82 4.38
C GLY A 65 -41.94 33.53 4.49
N SER A 66 -41.88 32.65 3.48
CA SER A 66 -42.57 31.35 3.54
C SER A 66 -42.00 30.37 4.58
N ARG A 67 -40.77 30.62 5.06
CA ARG A 67 -40.12 29.90 6.17
C ARG A 67 -40.26 30.63 7.52
N GLY A 68 -41.09 31.67 7.60
CA GLY A 68 -41.42 32.38 8.84
C GLY A 68 -40.49 33.54 9.20
N LEU A 69 -39.64 34.01 8.28
CA LEU A 69 -38.73 35.13 8.52
C LEU A 69 -39.21 36.40 7.82
N ASP A 70 -39.65 37.38 8.61
CA ASP A 70 -40.19 38.65 8.10
C ASP A 70 -39.06 39.68 7.86
N ILE A 71 -38.58 39.73 6.61
CA ILE A 71 -37.43 40.54 6.19
C ILE A 71 -37.67 42.04 6.31
N SER A 72 -38.92 42.48 6.23
CA SER A 72 -39.27 43.89 6.41
C SER A 72 -38.95 44.37 7.82
N HIS A 73 -39.30 43.56 8.83
CA HIS A 73 -39.03 43.81 10.24
C HIS A 73 -37.53 43.67 10.56
N ILE A 74 -36.82 42.73 9.91
CA ILE A 74 -35.37 42.59 10.04
C ILE A 74 -34.65 43.78 9.41
N SER A 75 -35.07 44.27 8.24
CA SER A 75 -34.49 45.46 7.62
C SER A 75 -34.69 46.70 8.48
N GLN A 76 -35.88 46.90 9.05
CA GLN A 76 -36.12 47.98 10.02
C GLN A 76 -35.29 47.83 11.30
N ARG A 77 -35.10 46.61 11.80
CA ARG A 77 -34.18 46.32 12.93
C ARG A 77 -32.73 46.61 12.56
N LEU A 78 -32.33 46.31 11.33
CA LEU A 78 -30.96 46.49 10.84
C LEU A 78 -30.64 47.97 10.58
N GLU A 79 -31.61 48.74 10.09
CA GLU A 79 -31.52 50.21 9.96
C GLU A 79 -31.52 50.91 11.32
N SER A 80 -32.30 50.43 12.30
CA SER A 80 -32.24 50.94 13.67
C SER A 80 -30.96 50.55 14.42
N LEU A 81 -30.33 49.42 14.07
CA LEU A 81 -29.03 49.01 14.60
C LEU A 81 -27.85 49.74 13.94
N SER A 82 -27.93 50.07 12.65
CA SER A 82 -26.86 50.78 11.95
C SER A 82 -26.71 52.22 12.46
N ALA A 83 -27.80 52.87 12.83
CA ALA A 83 -27.79 54.20 13.45
C ALA A 83 -27.18 54.23 14.87
N ALA A 84 -27.05 53.08 15.55
CA ALA A 84 -26.54 53.01 16.92
C ALA A 84 -25.02 52.83 17.02
N THR A 85 -24.29 52.80 15.89
CA THR A 85 -22.85 52.51 15.87
C THR A 85 -22.04 53.57 15.13
N THR A 86 -22.11 54.83 15.54
CA THR A 86 -21.05 55.80 15.21
C THR A 86 -20.96 56.85 16.31
N PHE A 87 -20.10 56.58 17.30
CA PHE A 87 -19.43 57.52 18.19
C PHE A 87 -20.09 58.91 18.36
N GLU A 88 -21.11 59.00 19.21
CA GLU A 88 -21.41 60.25 19.90
C GLU A 88 -20.89 60.13 21.34
N PRO A 89 -20.08 61.11 21.82
CA PRO A 89 -19.72 61.19 23.23
C PRO A 89 -20.98 61.20 24.09
N LEU A 90 -21.01 60.38 25.14
CA LEU A 90 -22.20 60.15 25.96
C LEU A 90 -22.75 61.39 26.68
N GLU A 91 -22.08 62.53 26.62
CA GLU A 91 -22.61 63.84 27.04
C GLU A 91 -21.78 64.98 26.40
N PRO A 92 -22.39 66.06 25.87
CA PRO A 92 -21.64 67.23 25.42
C PRO A 92 -21.02 67.94 26.62
N ILE A 93 -19.73 67.74 26.84
CA ILE A 93 -18.97 68.40 27.90
C ILE A 93 -18.89 69.90 27.57
N LYS A 94 -19.31 70.76 28.51
CA LYS A 94 -19.02 72.20 28.44
C LYS A 94 -17.53 72.40 28.75
N ASP A 95 -16.83 73.21 27.94
CA ASP A 95 -15.37 73.44 27.91
C ASP A 95 -14.70 73.96 29.22
N THR A 96 -15.31 73.82 30.39
CA THR A 96 -14.79 74.33 31.68
C THR A 96 -14.75 73.32 32.84
N ASP A 97 -15.12 72.04 32.64
CA ASP A 97 -15.05 71.01 33.69
C ASP A 97 -13.98 69.93 33.39
N ILE A 98 -12.80 70.12 33.99
CA ILE A 98 -11.64 69.22 33.85
C ILE A 98 -11.93 67.83 34.46
N GLN A 99 -12.73 67.75 35.52
CA GLN A 99 -13.03 66.45 36.14
C GLN A 99 -14.03 65.63 35.31
N GLY A 100 -15.02 66.30 34.70
CA GLY A 100 -15.92 65.66 33.74
C GLY A 100 -15.18 65.11 32.53
N PHE A 101 -14.22 65.87 31.99
CA PHE A 101 -13.36 65.42 30.88
C PHE A 101 -12.53 64.19 31.25
N LEU A 102 -11.85 64.20 32.39
CA LEU A 102 -11.02 63.06 32.85
C LEU A 102 -11.86 61.81 33.11
N LYS A 103 -13.09 61.96 33.61
CA LYS A 103 -14.00 60.83 33.83
C LYS A 103 -14.45 60.22 32.49
N ASN A 104 -14.81 61.07 31.52
CA ASN A 104 -15.19 60.61 30.18
C ASN A 104 -14.03 59.91 29.45
N GLU A 105 -12.82 60.47 29.51
CA GLU A 105 -11.61 59.81 28.97
C GLU A 105 -11.34 58.46 29.64
N ARG A 106 -11.49 58.36 30.96
CA ARG A 106 -11.34 57.08 31.67
C ARG A 106 -12.37 56.06 31.21
N ASP A 107 -13.62 56.47 31.07
CA ASP A 107 -14.71 55.59 30.66
C ASP A 107 -14.58 55.18 29.17
N ASN A 108 -14.10 56.08 28.30
CA ASN A 108 -13.75 55.77 26.92
C ASN A 108 -12.57 54.79 26.81
N LEU A 109 -11.52 54.96 27.62
CA LEU A 109 -10.40 54.02 27.67
C LEU A 109 -10.83 52.62 28.15
N LEU A 110 -11.73 52.56 29.14
CA LEU A 110 -12.30 51.29 29.60
C LEU A 110 -13.13 50.61 28.51
N LEU A 111 -13.96 51.37 27.79
CA LEU A 111 -14.74 50.85 26.66
C LEU A 111 -13.82 50.35 25.53
N ALA A 112 -12.78 51.11 25.18
CA ALA A 112 -11.80 50.71 24.18
C ALA A 112 -11.07 49.42 24.57
N ALA A 113 -10.66 49.28 25.83
CA ALA A 113 -10.01 48.07 26.33
C ALA A 113 -10.96 46.85 26.30
N ILE A 114 -12.25 47.05 26.65
CA ILE A 114 -13.27 45.99 26.57
C ILE A 114 -13.51 45.59 25.11
N GLU A 115 -13.56 46.56 24.20
CA GLU A 115 -13.77 46.30 22.77
C GLU A 115 -12.57 45.59 22.13
N GLU A 116 -11.35 45.99 22.50
CA GLU A 116 -10.12 45.31 22.08
C GLU A 116 -10.09 43.87 22.59
N SER A 117 -10.43 43.65 23.87
CA SER A 117 -10.53 42.31 24.45
C SER A 117 -11.60 41.47 23.76
N ARG A 118 -12.76 42.06 23.45
CA ARG A 118 -13.84 41.40 22.71
C ARG A 118 -13.35 41.01 21.32
N LYS A 119 -12.77 41.94 20.56
CA LYS A 119 -12.26 41.71 19.21
C LYS A 119 -11.19 40.62 19.19
N ARG A 120 -10.29 40.62 20.17
CA ARG A 120 -9.28 39.58 20.35
C ARG A 120 -9.91 38.23 20.67
N THR A 121 -10.89 38.19 21.57
CA THR A 121 -11.57 36.94 21.95
C THR A 121 -12.34 36.34 20.77
N PHE A 122 -13.03 37.18 19.98
CA PHE A 122 -13.71 36.74 18.76
C PHE A 122 -12.73 36.20 17.72
N ALA A 123 -11.60 36.87 17.49
CA ALA A 123 -10.57 36.37 16.58
C ALA A 123 -10.01 35.02 17.04
N MET A 124 -9.70 34.88 18.34
CA MET A 124 -9.21 33.61 18.89
C MET A 124 -10.26 32.48 18.79
N ALA A 125 -11.54 32.80 19.00
CA ALA A 125 -12.62 31.83 18.86
C ALA A 125 -12.83 31.40 17.39
N GLU A 126 -12.71 32.34 16.45
CA GLU A 126 -12.81 32.06 15.01
C GLU A 126 -11.62 31.22 14.53
N ASP A 127 -10.41 31.53 14.98
CA ASP A 127 -9.21 30.74 14.71
C ASP A 127 -9.34 29.32 15.27
N TYR A 128 -9.78 29.19 16.52
CA TYR A 128 -10.01 27.88 17.14
C TYR A 128 -11.10 27.09 16.42
N HIS A 129 -12.21 27.73 16.05
CA HIS A 129 -13.28 27.08 15.29
C HIS A 129 -12.78 26.60 13.92
N ARG A 130 -11.99 27.43 13.23
CA ARG A 130 -11.37 27.07 11.95
C ARG A 130 -10.41 25.89 12.12
N GLU A 131 -9.59 25.87 13.16
CA GLU A 131 -8.69 24.74 13.46
C GLU A 131 -9.46 23.45 13.77
N SER A 132 -10.54 23.53 14.55
CA SER A 132 -11.42 22.40 14.83
C SER A 132 -12.06 21.85 13.56
N MET A 133 -12.59 22.73 12.70
CA MET A 133 -13.18 22.36 11.41
C MET A 133 -12.17 21.67 10.49
N LEU A 134 -10.91 22.14 10.47
CA LEU A 134 -9.85 21.51 9.69
C LEU A 134 -9.46 20.14 10.25
N ALA A 135 -9.40 19.99 11.58
CA ALA A 135 -9.12 18.72 12.23
C ALA A 135 -10.24 17.69 11.97
N GLU A 136 -11.51 18.10 12.06
CA GLU A 136 -12.66 17.25 11.73
C GLU A 136 -12.66 16.86 10.24
N TRP A 137 -12.36 17.81 9.35
CA TRP A 137 -12.23 17.53 7.92
C TRP A 137 -11.14 16.51 7.65
N GLU A 138 -9.98 16.64 8.30
CA GLU A 138 -8.87 15.70 8.13
C GLU A 138 -9.26 14.29 8.60
N GLN A 139 -9.98 14.18 9.72
CA GLN A 139 -10.54 12.90 10.19
C GLN A 139 -11.51 12.29 9.18
N VAL A 140 -12.42 13.08 8.61
CA VAL A 140 -13.37 12.60 7.60
C VAL A 140 -12.64 12.17 6.32
N LYS A 141 -11.66 12.95 5.87
CA LYS A 141 -10.83 12.65 4.69
C LYS A 141 -10.02 11.36 4.91
N GLN A 142 -9.53 11.09 6.11
CA GLN A 142 -8.87 9.83 6.47
C GLN A 142 -9.86 8.64 6.49
N LYS A 143 -11.04 8.80 7.09
CA LYS A 143 -12.09 7.77 7.10
C LYS A 143 -12.50 7.35 5.69
N ILE A 144 -12.72 8.31 4.80
CA ILE A 144 -13.06 8.04 3.38
C ILE A 144 -11.93 7.29 2.68
N LEU A 145 -10.67 7.63 2.95
CA LEU A 145 -9.56 6.91 2.36
C LEU A 145 -9.44 5.48 2.88
N HIS A 146 -9.70 5.27 4.18
CA HIS A 146 -9.71 3.94 4.77
C HIS A 146 -10.85 3.07 4.24
N SER A 147 -12.05 3.63 4.04
CA SER A 147 -13.13 2.88 3.39
C SER A 147 -12.77 2.49 1.95
N LEU A 148 -12.07 3.37 1.22
CA LEU A 148 -11.54 3.05 -0.11
C LEU A 148 -10.40 2.02 -0.11
N LEU A 149 -9.84 1.64 1.05
CA LEU A 149 -8.88 0.54 1.19
C LEU A 149 -9.58 -0.81 1.45
N ALA A 150 -10.80 -0.82 1.99
CA ALA A 150 -11.50 -2.02 2.45
C ALA A 150 -12.56 -2.53 1.47
N SER A 151 -13.15 -1.67 0.64
CA SER A 151 -14.17 -2.08 -0.34
C SER A 151 -13.53 -2.78 -1.55
N GLY A 152 -13.48 -4.11 -1.45
CA GLY A 152 -13.60 -4.99 -2.62
C GLY A 152 -14.93 -4.73 -3.34
N GLU A 153 -15.02 -5.20 -4.57
CA GLU A 153 -16.17 -5.11 -5.46
C GLU A 153 -17.52 -5.36 -4.76
N ASP A 154 -18.18 -4.31 -4.26
CA ASP A 154 -19.63 -4.11 -4.34
C ASP A 154 -20.02 -2.80 -3.65
N ALA A 155 -21.08 -2.21 -4.20
CA ALA A 155 -21.81 -1.00 -3.85
C ALA A 155 -21.35 -0.14 -2.65
N LEU A 156 -21.37 1.18 -2.88
CA LEU A 156 -21.44 2.23 -1.87
C LEU A 156 -22.65 2.01 -0.93
N ASP A 157 -22.53 1.09 0.02
CA ASP A 157 -23.46 0.95 1.12
C ASP A 157 -22.76 1.47 2.38
N PHE A 158 -23.21 2.63 2.85
CA PHE A 158 -22.81 3.20 4.13
C PHE A 158 -23.54 2.46 5.26
N THR A 159 -23.32 1.15 5.36
CA THR A 159 -23.74 0.41 6.55
C THR A 159 -22.67 0.61 7.63
N GLN A 160 -23.15 1.15 8.75
CA GLN A 160 -22.38 1.45 9.95
C GLN A 160 -21.94 0.15 10.62
N GLU A 161 -21.02 -0.59 10.00
CA GLU A 161 -20.30 -1.66 10.70
C GLU A 161 -19.27 -1.02 11.62
N SER A 162 -19.43 -1.30 12.91
CA SER A 162 -18.56 -0.82 13.97
C SER A 162 -17.23 -1.55 13.91
N GLU A 163 -16.32 -1.08 13.05
CA GLU A 163 -14.91 -1.42 13.13
C GLU A 163 -14.12 -0.29 13.80
N THR A 164 -13.26 -0.71 14.73
CA THR A 164 -12.54 0.09 15.72
C THR A 164 -12.01 1.40 15.19
N SER A 165 -12.36 2.49 15.88
CA SER A 165 -11.86 3.84 15.66
C SER A 165 -10.33 3.86 15.60
N TYR A 166 -9.80 4.06 14.40
CA TYR A 166 -8.40 4.35 14.14
C TYR A 166 -8.08 5.75 14.69
N ILE A 167 -7.65 5.80 15.94
CA ILE A 167 -7.16 7.01 16.60
C ILE A 167 -5.76 6.67 17.12
N SER A 168 -4.72 7.13 16.42
CA SER A 168 -3.55 7.59 17.14
C SER A 168 -3.96 8.91 17.78
N GLU A 169 -3.92 8.99 19.11
CA GLU A 169 -4.15 10.23 19.84
C GLU A 169 -3.29 11.32 19.21
N SER A 170 -3.90 12.38 18.68
CA SER A 170 -3.16 13.59 18.35
C SER A 170 -2.49 14.05 19.63
N GLY A 171 -1.18 13.81 19.72
CA GLY A 171 -0.35 14.33 20.78
C GLY A 171 -0.45 15.86 20.82
N ALA A 172 -0.06 16.43 21.95
CA ALA A 172 -0.05 17.88 22.12
C ALA A 172 0.57 18.59 20.90
N PRO A 173 -0.02 19.72 20.45
CA PRO A 173 0.49 20.46 19.29
C PRO A 173 1.98 20.78 19.48
N GLY A 174 2.79 20.44 18.48
CA GLY A 174 4.24 20.64 18.49
C GLY A 174 5.09 19.39 18.81
N ARG A 175 4.49 18.20 18.97
CA ARG A 175 5.23 16.93 18.97
C ARG A 175 5.17 16.27 17.58
N SER A 176 6.31 15.75 17.13
CA SER A 176 6.39 14.91 15.92
C SER A 176 5.39 13.76 16.04
N SER A 177 4.69 13.48 14.93
CA SER A 177 3.75 12.36 14.82
C SER A 177 4.45 11.04 14.45
N LEU A 178 5.76 11.09 14.20
CA LEU A 178 6.58 9.93 13.90
C LEU A 178 6.95 9.20 15.20
N ASP A 179 6.78 7.88 15.21
CA ASP A 179 7.32 7.03 16.26
C ASP A 179 8.86 6.95 16.16
N SER A 180 9.51 6.56 17.25
CA SER A 180 10.95 6.30 17.34
C SER A 180 11.47 5.38 16.21
N VAL A 181 10.70 4.36 15.85
CA VAL A 181 11.00 3.44 14.74
C VAL A 181 10.90 4.14 13.39
N GLU A 182 9.84 4.92 13.17
CA GLU A 182 9.61 5.66 11.92
C GLU A 182 10.68 6.73 11.72
N MET A 183 11.09 7.41 12.79
CA MET A 183 12.18 8.38 12.80
C MET A 183 13.53 7.73 12.48
N ALA A 184 13.81 6.54 13.04
CA ALA A 184 15.04 5.80 12.73
C ALA A 184 15.14 5.42 11.25
N TYR A 185 14.01 5.04 10.64
CA TYR A 185 13.95 4.79 9.20
C TYR A 185 14.07 6.08 8.37
N ALA A 186 13.38 7.16 8.75
CA ALA A 186 13.46 8.44 8.05
C ALA A 186 14.90 8.97 8.02
N GLN A 187 15.66 8.80 9.11
CA GLN A 187 17.08 9.13 9.14
C GLN A 187 17.91 8.30 8.14
N GLN A 188 17.63 7.01 7.97
CA GLN A 188 18.33 6.20 6.97
C GLN A 188 17.99 6.62 5.55
N ILE A 189 16.73 7.00 5.29
CA ILE A 189 16.32 7.54 4.00
C ILE A 189 17.06 8.84 3.71
N TYR A 190 17.14 9.75 4.66
CA TYR A 190 17.90 10.99 4.50
C TYR A 190 19.36 10.70 4.12
N ILE A 191 20.03 9.79 4.85
CA ILE A 191 21.41 9.36 4.56
C ILE A 191 21.52 8.73 3.16
N TYR A 192 20.54 7.93 2.76
CA TYR A 192 20.49 7.34 1.43
C TYR A 192 20.38 8.41 0.34
N ASN A 193 19.42 9.33 0.49
CA ASN A 193 19.15 10.41 -0.45
C ASN A 193 20.35 11.33 -0.59
N GLU A 194 21.02 11.68 0.51
CA GLU A 194 22.25 12.47 0.50
C GLU A 194 23.36 11.77 -0.30
N LYS A 195 23.54 10.46 -0.12
CA LYS A 195 24.53 9.66 -0.86
C LYS A 195 24.19 9.54 -2.34
N VAL A 196 22.90 9.40 -2.68
CA VAL A 196 22.42 9.40 -4.07
C VAL A 196 22.73 10.74 -4.73
N VAL A 197 22.43 11.86 -4.07
CA VAL A 197 22.74 13.22 -4.56
C VAL A 197 24.26 13.41 -4.73
N ASN A 198 25.06 12.86 -3.82
CA ASN A 198 26.52 12.90 -3.88
C ASN A 198 27.15 11.90 -4.88
N ASN A 199 26.36 11.14 -5.65
CA ASN A 199 26.79 10.08 -6.59
C ASN A 199 27.59 8.91 -5.97
N ASN A 200 27.45 8.66 -4.67
CA ASN A 200 28.02 7.48 -4.03
C ASN A 200 27.07 6.27 -4.21
N LEU A 201 27.14 5.64 -5.39
CA LEU A 201 26.28 4.52 -5.82
C LEU A 201 26.48 3.18 -5.06
N GLN A 202 27.31 3.15 -4.02
CA GLN A 202 27.69 1.89 -3.37
C GLN A 202 26.80 1.45 -2.21
N THR A 203 25.93 2.32 -1.66
CA THR A 203 25.13 1.95 -0.49
C THR A 203 23.78 1.42 -0.90
N SER A 204 23.53 0.14 -0.62
CA SER A 204 22.20 -0.47 -0.77
C SER A 204 21.26 0.06 0.30
N LEU A 205 20.06 0.51 -0.10
CA LEU A 205 19.00 0.89 0.84
C LEU A 205 18.61 -0.29 1.76
N VAL A 206 18.70 -1.51 1.25
CA VAL A 206 18.44 -2.74 2.03
C VAL A 206 19.40 -2.84 3.22
N ASP A 207 20.69 -2.59 3.02
CA ASP A 207 21.69 -2.71 4.10
C ASP A 207 21.48 -1.63 5.18
N LEU A 208 21.07 -0.42 4.79
CA LEU A 208 20.73 0.65 5.73
C LEU A 208 19.51 0.28 6.58
N CYS A 209 18.48 -0.30 5.96
CA CYS A 209 17.28 -0.73 6.67
C CYS A 209 17.51 -1.98 7.55
N VAL A 210 18.40 -2.90 7.15
CA VAL A 210 18.83 -4.03 7.98
C VAL A 210 19.54 -3.53 9.24
N ALA A 211 20.42 -2.52 9.11
CA ALA A 211 21.10 -1.92 10.26
C ALA A 211 20.13 -1.23 11.24
N VAL A 212 18.96 -0.76 10.77
CA VAL A 212 17.89 -0.27 11.66
C VAL A 212 17.23 -1.44 12.38
N ALA A 213 16.88 -2.52 11.65
CA ALA A 213 16.27 -3.70 12.25
C ALA A 213 17.11 -4.28 13.40
N GLU A 214 18.43 -4.37 13.21
CA GLU A 214 19.37 -4.83 14.25
C GLU A 214 19.39 -3.94 15.51
N ARG A 215 19.09 -2.64 15.38
CA ARG A 215 19.02 -1.71 16.52
C ARG A 215 17.69 -1.77 17.26
N LEU A 216 16.62 -2.23 16.60
CA LEU A 216 15.29 -2.34 17.18
C LEU A 216 15.16 -3.55 18.12
N ASP A 217 16.04 -4.54 18.00
CA ASP A 217 16.04 -5.79 18.77
C ASP A 217 14.71 -6.58 18.70
N ASP A 218 13.92 -6.37 17.64
CA ASP A 218 12.75 -7.19 17.33
C ASP A 218 13.17 -8.31 16.37
N LYS A 219 13.06 -9.55 16.85
CA LYS A 219 13.36 -10.74 16.07
C LYS A 219 12.52 -10.83 14.79
N ASN A 220 11.23 -10.49 14.83
CA ASN A 220 10.37 -10.60 13.66
C ASN A 220 10.78 -9.62 12.56
N VAL A 221 11.19 -8.41 12.95
CA VAL A 221 11.68 -7.37 12.03
C VAL A 221 13.05 -7.74 11.48
N THR A 222 13.91 -8.31 12.31
CA THR A 222 15.23 -8.82 11.89
C THR A 222 15.08 -9.96 10.87
N ASP A 223 14.21 -10.93 11.15
CA ASP A 223 13.91 -12.04 10.24
C ASP A 223 13.27 -11.54 8.94
N LEU A 224 12.39 -10.53 9.01
CA LEU A 224 11.80 -9.87 7.83
C LEU A 224 12.88 -9.24 6.95
N TRP A 225 13.81 -8.47 7.52
CA TRP A 225 14.86 -7.82 6.74
C TRP A 225 15.94 -8.79 6.25
N ALA A 226 16.23 -9.87 6.98
CA ALA A 226 17.08 -10.96 6.51
C ALA A 226 16.48 -11.64 5.27
N MET A 227 15.16 -11.87 5.28
CA MET A 227 14.43 -12.42 4.14
C MET A 227 14.42 -11.46 2.94
N VAL A 228 14.15 -10.17 3.18
CA VAL A 228 14.21 -9.13 2.14
C VAL A 228 15.59 -9.10 1.52
N LYS A 229 16.64 -9.01 2.34
CA LYS A 229 18.04 -9.01 1.88
C LYS A 229 18.36 -10.22 1.02
N GLN A 230 17.99 -11.42 1.47
CA GLN A 230 18.21 -12.63 0.70
C GLN A 230 17.46 -12.54 -0.64
N MET A 231 16.14 -12.36 -0.65
CA MET A 231 15.33 -12.32 -1.89
C MET A 231 15.74 -11.22 -2.87
N THR A 232 16.32 -10.12 -2.38
CA THR A 232 16.80 -9.01 -3.21
C THR A 232 18.19 -9.19 -3.79
N ASP A 233 18.97 -10.15 -3.30
CA ASP A 233 20.31 -10.48 -3.79
C ASP A 233 20.23 -11.32 -5.07
N VAL A 234 19.69 -10.70 -6.12
CA VAL A 234 19.50 -11.31 -7.43
C VAL A 234 20.18 -10.43 -8.49
N PHE A 235 20.86 -11.07 -9.45
CA PHE A 235 21.50 -10.36 -10.55
C PHE A 235 20.45 -9.65 -11.41
N LEU A 236 20.37 -8.33 -11.27
CA LEU A 236 19.48 -7.48 -12.05
C LEU A 236 20.03 -7.34 -13.47
N VAL A 237 19.32 -7.94 -14.45
CA VAL A 237 19.54 -7.60 -15.86
C VAL A 237 19.00 -6.19 -16.09
N PRO A 238 19.76 -5.25 -16.69
CA PRO A 238 19.26 -3.92 -17.03
C PRO A 238 18.23 -4.03 -18.16
N ALA A 239 16.99 -4.38 -17.83
CA ALA A 239 15.87 -4.37 -18.76
C ALA A 239 15.13 -3.04 -18.68
N GLY A 240 14.70 -2.52 -19.82
CA GLY A 240 13.89 -1.29 -19.90
C GLY A 240 12.50 -1.42 -19.27
N ASP A 241 11.97 -2.65 -19.16
CA ASP A 241 10.65 -2.95 -18.59
C ASP A 241 10.76 -3.89 -17.37
N THR A 242 10.42 -3.40 -16.19
CA THR A 242 10.45 -4.16 -14.93
C THR A 242 9.58 -5.42 -14.96
N LEU A 243 8.38 -5.33 -15.55
CA LEU A 243 7.45 -6.46 -15.66
C LEU A 243 8.03 -7.60 -16.51
N LYS A 244 8.66 -7.29 -17.64
CA LYS A 244 9.28 -8.32 -18.51
C LYS A 244 10.46 -8.99 -17.84
N SER A 245 11.26 -8.22 -17.09
CA SER A 245 12.38 -8.76 -16.32
C SER A 245 11.90 -9.73 -15.24
N ARG A 246 10.85 -9.34 -14.49
CA ARG A 246 10.28 -10.16 -13.41
C ARG A 246 9.55 -11.40 -13.87
N CYS A 247 8.87 -11.33 -15.02
CA CYS A 247 8.19 -12.49 -15.60
C CYS A 247 9.14 -13.40 -16.39
N SER A 248 10.42 -13.04 -16.53
CA SER A 248 11.42 -13.90 -17.17
C SER A 248 11.65 -15.17 -16.36
N VAL A 249 11.70 -16.32 -17.03
CA VAL A 249 11.98 -17.63 -16.42
C VAL A 249 13.26 -17.60 -15.58
N HIS A 250 14.33 -16.98 -16.07
CA HIS A 250 15.59 -16.88 -15.33
C HIS A 250 15.43 -16.13 -14.01
N MET A 251 14.65 -15.04 -14.01
CA MET A 251 14.40 -14.25 -12.81
C MET A 251 13.50 -15.00 -11.82
N GLN A 252 12.44 -15.67 -12.29
CA GLN A 252 11.59 -16.49 -11.44
C GLN A 252 12.35 -17.68 -10.83
N MET A 253 13.22 -18.32 -11.61
CA MET A 253 14.14 -19.36 -11.11
C MET A 253 15.08 -18.81 -10.04
N ALA A 254 15.62 -17.60 -10.23
CA ALA A 254 16.47 -16.96 -9.24
C ALA A 254 15.71 -16.67 -7.94
N PHE A 255 14.49 -16.15 -7.99
CA PHE A 255 13.67 -15.93 -6.79
C PHE A 255 13.38 -17.22 -6.03
N VAL A 256 13.00 -18.30 -6.74
CA VAL A 256 12.73 -19.59 -6.07
C VAL A 256 14.01 -20.17 -5.45
N ARG A 257 15.16 -20.09 -6.13
CA ARG A 257 16.44 -20.50 -5.55
C ARG A 257 16.76 -19.72 -4.28
N GLN A 258 16.54 -18.41 -4.31
CA GLN A 258 16.86 -17.53 -3.21
C GLN A 258 15.93 -17.75 -2.00
N ALA A 259 14.65 -18.01 -2.26
CA ALA A 259 13.69 -18.43 -1.23
C ALA A 259 14.06 -19.78 -0.61
N LEU A 260 14.49 -20.75 -1.43
CA LEU A 260 14.97 -22.05 -0.93
C LEU A 260 16.22 -21.89 -0.06
N ILE A 261 17.20 -21.09 -0.48
CA ILE A 261 18.41 -20.83 0.30
C ILE A 261 18.06 -20.18 1.65
N TYR A 262 17.15 -19.20 1.67
CA TYR A 262 16.67 -18.59 2.91
C TYR A 262 16.07 -19.63 3.86
N LEU A 263 15.13 -20.44 3.35
CA LEU A 263 14.46 -21.48 4.13
C LEU A 263 15.43 -22.55 4.63
N GLU A 264 16.42 -22.91 3.83
CA GLU A 264 17.46 -23.89 4.19
C GLU A 264 18.41 -23.37 5.26
N GLN A 265 18.86 -22.12 5.14
CA GLN A 265 19.73 -21.47 6.13
C GLN A 265 19.00 -21.23 7.46
N SER A 266 17.75 -20.76 7.41
CA SER A 266 16.90 -20.61 8.59
C SER A 266 16.74 -21.95 9.32
N TYR A 267 16.47 -23.02 8.57
CA TYR A 267 16.34 -24.35 9.16
C TYR A 267 17.65 -24.89 9.72
N LYS A 268 18.78 -24.69 9.03
CA LYS A 268 20.10 -25.09 9.52
C LYS A 268 20.43 -24.40 10.85
N SER A 269 20.13 -23.10 10.97
CA SER A 269 20.27 -22.34 12.21
C SER A 269 19.35 -22.87 13.30
N TYR A 270 18.10 -23.19 12.97
CA TYR A 270 17.15 -23.81 13.89
C TYR A 270 17.64 -25.18 14.39
N THR A 271 18.14 -26.05 13.51
CA THR A 271 18.71 -27.34 13.86
C THR A 271 19.90 -27.18 14.81
N LEU A 272 20.80 -26.26 14.50
CA LEU A 272 21.98 -25.97 15.31
C LEU A 272 21.58 -25.48 16.71
N LEU A 273 20.67 -24.51 16.81
CA LEU A 273 20.17 -24.01 18.09
C LEU A 273 19.44 -25.10 18.89
N SER A 274 18.65 -25.95 18.22
CA SER A 274 17.93 -27.06 18.87
C SER A 274 18.88 -28.10 19.47
N VAL A 275 19.99 -28.39 18.77
CA VAL A 275 21.05 -29.30 19.23
C VAL A 275 21.80 -28.71 20.42
N PHE A 276 22.18 -27.43 20.36
CA PHE A 276 22.86 -26.74 21.46
C PHE A 276 21.97 -26.55 22.69
N ALA A 277 20.65 -26.40 22.51
CA ALA A 277 19.72 -26.34 23.64
C ALA A 277 19.58 -27.70 24.35
N ASN A 278 19.77 -28.82 23.64
CA ASN A 278 19.54 -30.18 24.16
C ASN A 278 20.80 -31.07 24.08
N LEU A 279 21.96 -30.55 24.48
CA LEU A 279 23.25 -31.24 24.29
C LEU A 279 23.31 -32.67 24.89
N GLN A 280 22.67 -32.89 26.04
CA GLN A 280 22.66 -34.20 26.70
C GLN A 280 21.97 -35.28 25.85
N GLN A 281 20.84 -34.94 25.23
CA GLN A 281 20.08 -35.85 24.36
C GLN A 281 20.69 -35.92 22.95
N ALA A 282 21.20 -34.79 22.45
CA ALA A 282 21.73 -34.69 21.10
C ALA A 282 23.02 -35.50 20.89
N GLN A 283 23.82 -35.68 21.96
CA GLN A 283 25.10 -36.41 21.93
C GLN A 283 26.00 -35.95 20.77
N LEU A 284 26.15 -34.63 20.63
CA LEU A 284 26.98 -34.06 19.57
C LEU A 284 28.44 -34.46 19.78
N GLY A 285 29.01 -35.14 18.79
CA GLY A 285 30.42 -35.52 18.77
C GLY A 285 31.36 -34.33 18.49
N GLY A 286 32.68 -34.59 18.47
CA GLY A 286 33.70 -33.56 18.25
C GLY A 286 33.97 -33.18 16.78
N ILE A 287 33.28 -33.78 15.81
CA ILE A 287 33.53 -33.53 14.38
C ILE A 287 32.54 -32.49 13.84
N PRO A 288 33.00 -31.33 13.35
CA PRO A 288 32.12 -30.34 12.74
C PRO A 288 31.57 -30.86 11.40
N GLY A 289 30.30 -30.59 11.13
CA GLY A 289 29.68 -30.86 9.83
C GLY A 289 28.17 -31.03 9.91
N THR A 290 27.45 -30.66 8.84
CA THR A 290 25.99 -30.74 8.78
C THR A 290 25.48 -32.16 9.02
N PHE A 291 26.17 -33.17 8.49
CA PHE A 291 25.83 -34.58 8.72
C PHE A 291 25.78 -34.95 10.21
N HIS A 292 26.78 -34.54 11.00
CA HIS A 292 26.84 -34.83 12.43
C HIS A 292 25.80 -34.03 13.21
N ILE A 293 25.56 -32.78 12.83
CA ILE A 293 24.51 -31.93 13.43
C ILE A 293 23.13 -32.56 13.19
N VAL A 294 22.85 -33.02 11.97
CA VAL A 294 21.58 -33.70 11.61
C VAL A 294 21.44 -35.01 12.38
N ARG A 295 22.49 -35.81 12.50
CA ARG A 295 22.48 -37.03 13.32
C ARG A 295 22.10 -36.72 14.78
N SER A 296 22.73 -35.71 15.37
CA SER A 296 22.41 -35.26 16.73
C SER A 296 21.00 -34.69 16.85
N PHE A 297 20.49 -34.03 15.81
CA PHE A 297 19.12 -33.54 15.76
C PHE A 297 18.09 -34.68 15.68
N LEU A 298 18.40 -35.77 14.98
CA LEU A 298 17.54 -36.96 14.93
C LEU A 298 17.36 -37.60 16.31
N ASN A 299 18.38 -37.59 17.18
CA ASN A 299 18.24 -38.07 18.57
C ASN A 299 17.19 -37.28 19.38
N ILE A 300 16.99 -36.01 19.03
CA ILE A 300 16.02 -35.13 19.70
C ILE A 300 14.62 -35.34 19.10
N ARG A 301 14.55 -35.37 17.77
CA ARG A 301 13.27 -35.43 17.03
C ARG A 301 12.65 -36.81 16.98
N LEU A 302 13.48 -37.86 16.93
CA LEU A 302 13.09 -39.26 16.84
C LEU A 302 13.65 -40.04 18.04
N PRO A 303 13.17 -39.78 19.28
CA PRO A 303 13.67 -40.48 20.45
C PRO A 303 13.26 -41.96 20.48
N ALA A 304 12.25 -42.35 19.69
CA ALA A 304 11.81 -43.73 19.53
C ALA A 304 11.79 -44.12 18.04
N PRO A 305 12.08 -45.40 17.72
CA PRO A 305 12.04 -45.87 16.34
C PRO A 305 10.61 -45.76 15.80
N ILE A 306 10.44 -45.02 14.71
CA ILE A 306 9.15 -44.92 14.02
C ILE A 306 8.92 -46.23 13.25
N PRO A 307 7.82 -46.96 13.49
CA PRO A 307 7.47 -48.12 12.69
C PRO A 307 7.22 -47.73 11.23
N GLY A 308 7.75 -48.51 10.29
CA GLY A 308 7.48 -48.33 8.85
C GLY A 308 8.57 -47.62 8.05
N LEU A 309 9.71 -47.26 8.66
CA LEU A 309 10.89 -46.76 7.94
C LEU A 309 11.52 -47.89 7.11
N GLN A 310 11.91 -47.57 5.87
CA GLN A 310 12.35 -48.56 4.87
C GLN A 310 13.84 -48.37 4.51
N ASP A 311 14.41 -49.38 3.85
CA ASP A 311 15.77 -49.39 3.30
C ASP A 311 16.92 -49.30 4.34
N GLY A 312 16.62 -49.55 5.62
CA GLY A 312 17.61 -49.79 6.67
C GLY A 312 18.14 -48.53 7.36
N GLU A 313 19.18 -48.74 8.17
CA GLU A 313 19.81 -47.72 9.01
C GLU A 313 21.31 -47.58 8.68
N LEU A 314 21.82 -46.36 8.76
CA LEU A 314 23.23 -46.03 8.70
C LEU A 314 23.68 -45.55 10.09
N ASP A 315 24.68 -46.23 10.67
CA ASP A 315 25.19 -45.94 12.02
C ASP A 315 24.10 -45.90 13.12
N GLY A 316 23.01 -46.67 12.95
CA GLY A 316 21.86 -46.71 13.86
C GLY A 316 20.80 -45.62 13.61
N TYR A 317 20.85 -44.94 12.46
CA TYR A 317 19.91 -43.88 12.08
C TYR A 317 19.23 -44.18 10.75
N PRO A 318 17.92 -43.88 10.59
CA PRO A 318 17.22 -44.12 9.33
C PRO A 318 17.82 -43.34 8.16
N VAL A 319 18.13 -44.04 7.06
CA VAL A 319 18.82 -43.47 5.90
C VAL A 319 18.03 -42.33 5.25
N TRP A 320 16.72 -42.50 5.05
CA TRP A 320 15.88 -41.49 4.41
C TRP A 320 15.71 -40.23 5.25
N ALA A 321 15.62 -40.36 6.58
CA ALA A 321 15.55 -39.21 7.48
C ALA A 321 16.85 -38.40 7.44
N LEU A 322 18.01 -39.06 7.42
CA LEU A 322 19.31 -38.40 7.25
C LEU A 322 19.39 -37.62 5.93
N ILE A 323 18.98 -38.24 4.82
CA ILE A 323 18.97 -37.59 3.50
C ILE A 323 18.03 -36.38 3.52
N TYR A 324 16.80 -36.55 3.99
CA TYR A 324 15.80 -35.50 4.05
C TYR A 324 16.29 -34.28 4.84
N TYR A 325 16.78 -34.47 6.08
CA TYR A 325 17.21 -33.34 6.89
C TYR A 325 18.51 -32.69 6.39
N CYS A 326 19.41 -33.45 5.74
CA CYS A 326 20.57 -32.85 5.07
C CYS A 326 20.13 -31.96 3.89
N MET A 327 19.18 -32.42 3.07
CA MET A 327 18.58 -31.62 2.00
C MET A 327 17.85 -30.40 2.55
N ARG A 328 17.08 -30.55 3.65
CA ARG A 328 16.35 -29.46 4.30
C ARG A 328 17.26 -28.36 4.86
N CYS A 329 18.49 -28.71 5.25
CA CYS A 329 19.53 -27.76 5.66
C CYS A 329 20.30 -27.13 4.48
N GLY A 330 19.97 -27.49 3.23
CA GLY A 330 20.63 -27.02 2.02
C GLY A 330 22.00 -27.66 1.73
N ASP A 331 22.41 -28.65 2.52
CA ASP A 331 23.70 -29.34 2.34
C ASP A 331 23.54 -30.62 1.53
N LEU A 332 23.48 -30.43 0.21
CA LEU A 332 23.37 -31.54 -0.75
C LEU A 332 24.60 -32.45 -0.75
N MET A 333 25.78 -31.92 -0.39
CA MET A 333 27.02 -32.70 -0.31
C MET A 333 27.01 -33.64 0.88
N ALA A 334 26.51 -33.19 2.03
CA ALA A 334 26.27 -34.05 3.19
C ALA A 334 25.24 -35.15 2.86
N ALA A 335 24.16 -34.82 2.17
CA ALA A 335 23.19 -35.82 1.70
C ALA A 335 23.83 -36.85 0.74
N GLN A 336 24.67 -36.38 -0.20
CA GLN A 336 25.38 -37.25 -1.14
C GLN A 336 26.33 -38.21 -0.44
N HIS A 337 26.96 -37.78 0.66
CA HIS A 337 27.79 -38.64 1.50
C HIS A 337 26.99 -39.78 2.13
N VAL A 338 25.77 -39.51 2.62
CA VAL A 338 24.85 -40.55 3.14
C VAL A 338 24.46 -41.54 2.03
N VAL A 339 24.07 -41.02 0.87
CA VAL A 339 23.67 -41.85 -0.28
C VAL A 339 24.81 -42.75 -0.76
N ASN A 340 26.06 -42.25 -0.76
CA ASN A 340 27.23 -43.03 -1.15
C ASN A 340 27.53 -44.16 -0.15
N ARG A 341 27.33 -43.94 1.15
CA ARG A 341 27.50 -44.97 2.19
C ARG A 341 26.40 -46.03 2.15
N ALA A 342 25.16 -45.63 1.86
CA ALA A 342 24.00 -46.53 1.75
C ALA A 342 23.78 -47.07 0.32
N GLN A 343 24.79 -47.02 -0.56
CA GLN A 343 24.63 -47.33 -2.00
C GLN A 343 24.00 -48.71 -2.29
N HIS A 344 24.31 -49.71 -1.47
CA HIS A 344 23.81 -51.08 -1.66
C HIS A 344 22.31 -51.21 -1.36
N GLN A 345 21.78 -50.34 -0.49
CA GLN A 345 20.38 -50.32 -0.09
C GLN A 345 19.53 -49.46 -1.06
N LEU A 346 20.11 -48.39 -1.59
CA LEU A 346 19.39 -47.38 -2.39
C LEU A 346 19.38 -47.67 -3.91
N GLY A 347 20.24 -48.56 -4.40
CA GLY A 347 20.24 -48.99 -5.81
C GLY A 347 20.40 -47.83 -6.80
N GLU A 348 19.48 -47.73 -7.77
CA GLU A 348 19.50 -46.72 -8.84
C GLU A 348 19.33 -45.28 -8.35
N PHE A 349 18.78 -45.08 -7.14
CA PHE A 349 18.56 -43.75 -6.57
C PHE A 349 19.87 -42.95 -6.46
N LYS A 350 20.99 -43.62 -6.20
CA LYS A 350 22.31 -42.97 -6.14
C LYS A 350 22.65 -42.22 -7.43
N ASN A 351 22.36 -42.80 -8.59
CA ASN A 351 22.70 -42.21 -9.87
C ASN A 351 21.86 -40.96 -10.13
N TRP A 352 20.55 -41.03 -9.85
CA TRP A 352 19.65 -39.88 -9.95
C TRP A 352 20.06 -38.77 -8.98
N PHE A 353 20.41 -39.12 -7.74
CA PHE A 353 20.85 -38.12 -6.76
C PHE A 353 22.17 -37.44 -7.16
N GLN A 354 23.14 -38.19 -7.70
CA GLN A 354 24.40 -37.61 -8.18
C GLN A 354 24.21 -36.65 -9.35
N GLU A 355 23.26 -36.92 -10.24
CA GLU A 355 22.88 -36.01 -11.31
C GLU A 355 22.22 -34.74 -10.76
N TYR A 356 21.30 -34.89 -9.81
CA TYR A 356 20.63 -33.77 -9.14
C TYR A 356 21.62 -32.81 -8.45
N VAL A 357 22.63 -33.35 -7.76
CA VAL A 357 23.66 -32.54 -7.07
C VAL A 357 24.58 -31.80 -8.04
N LYS A 358 24.86 -32.37 -9.22
CA LYS A 358 25.72 -31.75 -10.24
C LYS A 358 25.02 -30.64 -11.03
N SER A 359 23.69 -30.65 -11.07
CA SER A 359 22.89 -29.67 -11.81
C SER A 359 22.81 -28.34 -11.06
N GLU A 360 23.27 -27.25 -11.67
CA GLU A 360 23.18 -25.90 -11.10
C GLU A 360 21.73 -25.45 -10.83
N GLY A 361 20.76 -26.08 -11.49
CA GLY A 361 19.34 -25.82 -11.32
C GLY A 361 18.60 -26.78 -10.41
N ARG A 362 19.30 -27.68 -9.69
CA ARG A 362 18.69 -28.73 -8.87
C ARG A 362 17.57 -29.46 -9.63
N GLY A 363 17.91 -29.91 -10.83
CA GLY A 363 17.00 -30.58 -11.75
C GLY A 363 17.66 -31.79 -12.38
N LEU A 364 16.86 -32.81 -12.67
CA LEU A 364 17.28 -34.00 -13.43
C LEU A 364 17.11 -33.75 -14.93
N SER A 365 17.84 -34.50 -15.76
CA SER A 365 17.53 -34.60 -17.18
C SER A 365 16.11 -35.15 -17.39
N PRO A 366 15.39 -34.75 -18.46
CA PRO A 366 14.03 -35.21 -18.72
C PRO A 366 13.85 -36.74 -18.70
N ASP A 367 14.85 -37.48 -19.21
CA ASP A 367 14.84 -38.94 -19.23
C ASP A 367 14.94 -39.54 -17.82
N CYS A 368 15.85 -39.01 -17.00
CA CYS A 368 16.00 -39.43 -15.62
C CYS A 368 14.79 -39.03 -14.76
N GLU A 369 14.26 -37.82 -14.98
CA GLU A 369 13.06 -37.33 -14.30
C GLU A 369 11.86 -38.25 -14.57
N ASN A 370 11.64 -38.66 -15.82
CA ASN A 370 10.57 -39.60 -16.19
C ASN A 370 10.74 -40.98 -15.54
N LYS A 371 11.98 -41.49 -15.45
CA LYS A 371 12.27 -42.75 -14.75
C LYS A 371 11.99 -42.66 -13.25
N VAL A 372 12.39 -41.57 -12.60
CA VAL A 372 12.12 -41.32 -11.17
C VAL A 372 10.63 -41.24 -10.91
N ARG A 373 9.87 -40.50 -11.74
CA ARG A 373 8.40 -40.41 -11.62
C ARG A 373 7.72 -41.77 -11.77
N LEU A 374 8.15 -42.57 -12.74
CA LEU A 374 7.60 -43.90 -12.96
C LEU A 374 7.88 -44.83 -11.77
N HIS A 375 9.11 -44.79 -11.24
CA HIS A 375 9.49 -45.54 -10.05
C HIS A 375 8.68 -45.09 -8.82
N TYR A 376 8.49 -43.78 -8.64
CA TYR A 376 7.69 -43.26 -7.54
C TYR A 376 6.26 -43.79 -7.58
N ARG A 377 5.58 -43.69 -8.74
CA ARG A 377 4.20 -44.15 -8.92
C ARG A 377 4.02 -45.65 -8.67
N ARG A 378 5.00 -46.47 -9.08
CA ARG A 378 4.90 -47.93 -8.99
C ARG A 378 5.27 -48.50 -7.62
N ALA A 379 6.28 -47.93 -6.96
CA ALA A 379 6.89 -48.54 -5.78
C ALA A 379 6.90 -47.64 -4.54
N VAL A 380 7.11 -46.33 -4.70
CA VAL A 380 7.35 -45.43 -3.55
C VAL A 380 6.06 -44.81 -3.01
N ARG A 381 5.06 -44.55 -3.85
CA ARG A 381 3.80 -43.90 -3.44
C ARG A 381 3.07 -44.68 -2.33
N ALA A 382 3.12 -46.01 -2.37
CA ALA A 382 2.54 -46.89 -1.36
C ALA A 382 3.50 -47.22 -0.20
N SER A 383 4.69 -46.60 -0.17
CA SER A 383 5.67 -46.81 0.91
C SER A 383 5.15 -46.26 2.23
N THR A 384 5.45 -46.98 3.31
CA THR A 384 5.18 -46.56 4.68
C THR A 384 6.16 -45.51 5.19
N ASP A 385 7.28 -45.29 4.51
CA ASP A 385 8.31 -44.34 4.93
C ASP A 385 8.01 -42.93 4.39
N PRO A 386 7.67 -41.96 5.25
CA PRO A 386 7.30 -40.63 4.81
C PRO A 386 8.49 -39.80 4.33
N TYR A 387 9.70 -40.05 4.85
CA TYR A 387 10.92 -39.37 4.41
C TYR A 387 11.31 -39.83 3.01
N LYS A 388 11.17 -41.13 2.73
CA LYS A 388 11.39 -41.70 1.39
C LYS A 388 10.45 -41.05 0.38
N ARG A 389 9.14 -40.98 0.68
CA ARG A 389 8.16 -40.33 -0.21
C ARG A 389 8.55 -38.87 -0.48
N ALA A 390 8.84 -38.10 0.57
CA ALA A 390 9.20 -36.69 0.44
C ALA A 390 10.48 -36.46 -0.40
N VAL A 391 11.54 -37.24 -0.18
CA VAL A 391 12.80 -37.10 -0.93
C VAL A 391 12.61 -37.40 -2.41
N TYR A 392 11.88 -38.46 -2.76
CA TYR A 392 11.54 -38.76 -4.16
C TYR A 392 10.67 -37.66 -4.78
N CYS A 393 9.71 -37.12 -4.04
CA CYS A 393 8.85 -36.02 -4.49
C CYS A 393 9.62 -34.74 -4.78
N ILE A 394 10.65 -34.42 -4.00
CA ILE A 394 11.53 -33.26 -4.21
C ILE A 394 12.38 -33.43 -5.46
N ILE A 395 13.06 -34.59 -5.59
CA ILE A 395 14.01 -34.82 -6.69
C ILE A 395 13.29 -35.04 -8.03
N GLY A 396 12.20 -35.80 -8.01
CA GLY A 396 11.41 -36.13 -9.20
C GLY A 396 10.33 -35.11 -9.54
N ARG A 397 10.16 -34.05 -8.72
CA ARG A 397 9.12 -33.03 -8.82
C ARG A 397 7.76 -33.66 -9.17
N CYS A 398 7.27 -34.50 -8.27
CA CYS A 398 6.09 -35.34 -8.48
C CYS A 398 5.16 -35.36 -7.26
N ASP A 399 3.89 -35.77 -7.50
CA ASP A 399 2.82 -35.89 -6.50
C ASP A 399 2.53 -34.57 -5.76
N ILE A 400 2.16 -33.55 -6.54
CA ILE A 400 1.88 -32.18 -6.04
C ILE A 400 0.70 -32.18 -5.06
N THR A 401 -0.19 -33.16 -5.16
CA THR A 401 -1.35 -33.31 -4.28
C THR A 401 -0.98 -33.70 -2.86
N ASP A 402 0.12 -34.40 -2.66
CA ASP A 402 0.56 -34.76 -1.31
C ASP A 402 1.28 -33.57 -0.65
N ASN A 403 0.89 -33.27 0.59
CA ASN A 403 1.48 -32.21 1.40
C ASN A 403 2.53 -32.75 2.37
N HIS A 404 2.66 -34.08 2.47
CA HIS A 404 3.60 -34.78 3.37
C HIS A 404 3.57 -34.24 4.81
N SER A 405 2.36 -34.03 5.36
CA SER A 405 2.14 -33.45 6.70
C SER A 405 2.81 -34.24 7.83
N GLU A 406 3.13 -35.52 7.61
CA GLU A 406 3.91 -36.37 8.53
C GLU A 406 5.34 -35.85 8.76
N VAL A 407 5.94 -35.18 7.77
CA VAL A 407 7.31 -34.65 7.85
C VAL A 407 7.29 -33.11 7.85
N ALA A 408 6.47 -32.51 6.99
CA ALA A 408 6.32 -31.07 6.86
C ALA A 408 5.23 -30.56 7.80
N SER A 409 5.56 -30.44 9.09
CA SER A 409 4.62 -30.00 10.14
C SER A 409 4.44 -28.48 10.22
N LYS A 410 5.45 -27.70 9.78
CA LYS A 410 5.42 -26.22 9.81
C LYS A 410 5.14 -25.63 8.43
N THR A 411 4.60 -24.41 8.39
CA THR A 411 4.39 -23.63 7.16
C THR A 411 5.68 -23.45 6.36
N GLU A 412 6.81 -23.20 7.01
CA GLU A 412 8.11 -23.07 6.33
C GLU A 412 8.55 -24.37 5.65
N ASP A 413 8.25 -25.52 6.25
CA ASP A 413 8.58 -26.84 5.69
C ASP A 413 7.68 -27.14 4.48
N TYR A 414 6.40 -26.77 4.56
CA TYR A 414 5.47 -26.83 3.45
C TYR A 414 5.93 -25.95 2.28
N LEU A 415 6.31 -24.70 2.54
CA LEU A 415 6.82 -23.78 1.51
C LEU A 415 8.09 -24.31 0.87
N TRP A 416 9.05 -24.78 1.66
CA TRP A 416 10.30 -25.35 1.13
C TRP A 416 10.03 -26.56 0.23
N LEU A 417 9.11 -27.45 0.64
CA LEU A 417 8.72 -28.61 -0.16
C LEU A 417 8.10 -28.18 -1.50
N LYS A 418 7.07 -27.33 -1.46
CA LYS A 418 6.37 -26.90 -2.69
C LYS A 418 7.27 -26.09 -3.62
N LEU A 419 8.10 -25.18 -3.08
CA LEU A 419 9.08 -24.42 -3.88
C LEU A 419 10.12 -25.35 -4.55
N SER A 420 10.51 -26.45 -3.88
CA SER A 420 11.40 -27.44 -4.47
C SER A 420 10.77 -28.24 -5.61
N GLN A 421 9.43 -28.33 -5.63
CA GLN A 421 8.65 -29.00 -6.69
C GLN A 421 8.32 -28.09 -7.89
N VAL A 422 8.59 -26.79 -7.80
CA VAL A 422 8.26 -25.84 -8.88
C VAL A 422 9.06 -26.14 -10.14
N CYS A 423 8.34 -26.28 -11.26
CA CYS A 423 8.90 -26.46 -12.60
C CYS A 423 8.73 -25.18 -13.42
N PHE A 424 9.74 -24.87 -14.23
CA PHE A 424 9.77 -23.70 -15.13
C PHE A 424 9.78 -24.08 -16.62
N GLU A 425 9.80 -25.37 -16.95
CA GLU A 425 9.78 -25.86 -18.33
C GLU A 425 8.34 -25.93 -18.86
N GLU A 426 8.09 -25.21 -19.96
CA GLU A 426 6.81 -25.20 -20.69
C GLU A 426 6.65 -26.45 -21.58
N ASP A 427 6.55 -27.64 -20.99
CA ASP A 427 6.10 -28.80 -21.75
C ASP A 427 4.57 -28.83 -21.77
N ALA A 428 3.99 -28.37 -22.88
CA ALA A 428 2.54 -28.32 -23.11
C ALA A 428 1.82 -29.68 -23.07
N ILE A 429 2.54 -30.79 -22.90
CA ILE A 429 2.05 -32.16 -23.17
C ILE A 429 1.55 -32.87 -21.89
N ASN A 430 2.00 -32.48 -20.68
CA ASN A 430 1.53 -33.08 -19.41
C ASN A 430 1.50 -32.06 -18.27
N THR A 431 0.48 -31.22 -18.23
CA THR A 431 0.28 -30.14 -17.24
C THR A 431 -0.35 -30.58 -15.92
N GLN A 432 -0.91 -31.80 -15.83
CA GLN A 432 -1.64 -32.25 -14.63
C GLN A 432 -0.74 -32.63 -13.45
N ASP A 433 0.54 -32.94 -13.70
CA ASP A 433 1.49 -33.42 -12.69
C ASP A 433 2.65 -32.44 -12.44
N ARG A 434 2.61 -31.22 -12.99
CA ARG A 434 3.65 -30.20 -12.81
C ARG A 434 3.09 -28.97 -12.08
N LEU A 435 3.84 -28.50 -11.07
CA LEU A 435 3.50 -27.31 -10.29
C LEU A 435 4.26 -26.12 -10.88
N THR A 436 3.55 -25.14 -11.43
CA THR A 436 4.17 -23.87 -11.83
C THR A 436 4.20 -22.90 -10.65
N LEU A 437 5.10 -21.92 -10.70
CA LEU A 437 5.15 -20.85 -9.71
C LEU A 437 3.81 -20.09 -9.65
N SER A 438 3.19 -19.83 -10.80
CA SER A 438 1.90 -19.13 -10.88
C SER A 438 0.76 -19.92 -10.22
N GLN A 439 0.73 -21.24 -10.37
CA GLN A 439 -0.25 -22.11 -9.70
C GLN A 439 -0.07 -22.07 -8.19
N LEU A 440 1.18 -22.18 -7.70
CA LEU A 440 1.47 -22.09 -6.27
C LEU A 440 1.09 -20.71 -5.72
N GLN A 441 1.39 -19.64 -6.46
CA GLN A 441 1.05 -18.28 -6.06
C GLN A 441 -0.46 -18.08 -5.93
N LYS A 442 -1.22 -18.58 -6.92
CA LYS A 442 -2.69 -18.55 -6.90
C LYS A 442 -3.25 -19.33 -5.72
N GLN A 443 -2.75 -20.54 -5.48
CA GLN A 443 -3.20 -21.38 -4.38
C GLN A 443 -2.97 -20.71 -3.00
N LEU A 444 -1.80 -20.11 -2.80
CA LEU A 444 -1.48 -19.46 -1.52
C LEU A 444 -2.31 -18.20 -1.27
N PHE A 445 -2.65 -17.46 -2.32
CA PHE A 445 -3.37 -16.19 -2.18
C PHE A 445 -4.90 -16.35 -2.23
N GLU A 446 -5.42 -17.13 -3.18
CA GLU A 446 -6.87 -17.25 -3.42
C GLU A 446 -7.46 -18.43 -2.65
N ASP A 447 -6.84 -19.61 -2.72
CA ASP A 447 -7.45 -20.84 -2.17
C ASP A 447 -7.29 -20.94 -0.65
N TYR A 448 -6.10 -20.62 -0.12
CA TYR A 448 -5.88 -20.56 1.33
C TYR A 448 -6.31 -19.21 1.92
N GLY A 449 -5.94 -18.12 1.26
CA GLY A 449 -6.25 -16.76 1.69
C GLY A 449 -5.70 -16.38 3.07
N GLU A 450 -6.11 -15.22 3.55
CA GLU A 450 -5.57 -14.61 4.78
C GLU A 450 -6.13 -15.27 6.06
N SER A 451 -7.35 -15.82 5.99
CA SER A 451 -8.04 -16.44 7.12
C SER A 451 -7.36 -17.74 7.56
N HIS A 452 -6.81 -18.51 6.63
CA HIS A 452 -6.08 -19.76 6.92
C HIS A 452 -4.82 -19.54 7.76
N PHE A 453 -4.16 -18.38 7.61
CA PHE A 453 -2.91 -18.06 8.32
C PHE A 453 -3.12 -17.27 9.61
N ALA A 454 -4.36 -17.15 10.10
CA ALA A 454 -4.70 -16.41 11.31
C ALA A 454 -4.08 -14.99 11.35
N PHE A 455 -4.36 -14.19 10.30
CA PHE A 455 -3.72 -12.89 10.04
C PHE A 455 -3.67 -11.92 11.24
N ASN A 456 -4.65 -11.97 12.15
CA ASN A 456 -4.70 -11.14 13.37
C ASN A 456 -3.68 -11.55 14.44
N GLN A 457 -3.20 -12.80 14.44
CA GLN A 457 -2.28 -13.33 15.45
C GLN A 457 -0.83 -13.39 14.95
N GLN A 458 -0.61 -13.66 13.66
CA GLN A 458 0.74 -13.84 13.09
C GLN A 458 0.92 -13.14 11.73
N PRO A 459 1.00 -11.80 11.71
CA PRO A 459 1.09 -11.05 10.45
C PRO A 459 2.38 -11.31 9.67
N PHE A 460 3.50 -11.53 10.37
CA PHE A 460 4.78 -11.82 9.73
C PHE A 460 4.79 -13.17 8.99
N LEU A 461 4.00 -14.16 9.43
CA LEU A 461 3.95 -15.48 8.81
C LEU A 461 3.33 -15.41 7.42
N TYR A 462 2.20 -14.72 7.25
CA TYR A 462 1.57 -14.60 5.95
C TYR A 462 2.39 -13.70 5.01
N PHE A 463 3.01 -12.64 5.53
CA PHE A 463 4.00 -11.88 4.77
C PHE A 463 5.14 -12.76 4.26
N GLN A 464 5.71 -13.62 5.13
CA GLN A 464 6.76 -14.57 4.74
C GLN A 464 6.32 -15.50 3.61
N VAL A 465 5.08 -16.02 3.67
CA VAL A 465 4.50 -16.88 2.61
C VAL A 465 4.45 -16.13 1.27
N LEU A 466 3.88 -14.92 1.25
CA LEU A 466 3.74 -14.14 0.02
C LEU A 466 5.10 -13.68 -0.52
N PHE A 467 6.00 -13.26 0.36
CA PHE A 467 7.29 -12.72 -0.03
C PHE A 467 8.23 -13.80 -0.57
N LEU A 468 8.30 -14.98 0.07
CA LEU A 468 9.10 -16.13 -0.41
C LEU A 468 8.55 -16.73 -1.70
N THR A 469 7.26 -16.56 -2.00
CA THR A 469 6.68 -16.94 -3.29
C THR A 469 6.74 -15.83 -4.34
N ALA A 470 7.53 -14.77 -4.08
CA ALA A 470 7.76 -13.63 -4.98
C ALA A 470 6.50 -12.82 -5.31
N GLN A 471 5.47 -12.82 -4.46
CA GLN A 471 4.30 -11.95 -4.56
C GLN A 471 4.52 -10.63 -3.79
N PHE A 472 5.57 -9.89 -4.14
CA PHE A 472 6.02 -8.72 -3.38
C PHE A 472 4.93 -7.66 -3.21
N GLU A 473 4.18 -7.36 -4.27
CA GLU A 473 3.14 -6.33 -4.28
C GLU A 473 2.01 -6.67 -3.30
N ALA A 474 1.57 -7.93 -3.28
CA ALA A 474 0.55 -8.41 -2.36
C ALA A 474 1.08 -8.44 -0.91
N ALA A 475 2.34 -8.85 -0.72
CA ALA A 475 2.98 -8.90 0.60
C ALA A 475 3.10 -7.51 1.24
N ILE A 476 3.51 -6.50 0.47
CA ILE A 476 3.59 -5.10 0.93
C ILE A 476 2.21 -4.58 1.30
N ALA A 477 1.22 -4.78 0.43
CA ALA A 477 -0.13 -4.29 0.69
C ALA A 477 -0.75 -4.94 1.93
N PHE A 478 -0.49 -6.23 2.15
CA PHE A 478 -0.87 -6.93 3.37
C PHE A 478 -0.27 -6.26 4.62
N LEU A 479 1.06 -6.05 4.68
CA LEU A 479 1.70 -5.43 5.84
C LEU A 479 1.29 -3.96 6.04
N PHE A 480 0.95 -3.24 4.96
CA PHE A 480 0.56 -1.83 5.03
C PHE A 480 -0.79 -1.62 5.73
N ARG A 481 -1.69 -2.60 5.68
CA ARG A 481 -3.00 -2.54 6.36
C ARG A 481 -2.83 -2.47 7.88
N LEU A 482 -1.83 -3.16 8.43
CA LEU A 482 -1.58 -3.24 9.86
C LEU A 482 -0.74 -2.05 10.33
N GLU A 483 -1.24 -1.27 11.28
CA GLU A 483 -0.58 -0.04 11.77
C GLU A 483 0.84 -0.28 12.27
N ARG A 484 1.04 -1.34 13.06
CA ARG A 484 2.34 -1.66 13.67
C ARG A 484 3.42 -2.00 12.64
N THR A 485 3.05 -2.56 11.49
CA THR A 485 4.00 -2.98 10.44
C THR A 485 4.02 -2.06 9.24
N ARG A 486 3.19 -1.01 9.24
CA ARG A 486 3.02 -0.09 8.12
C ARG A 486 4.33 0.59 7.73
N CYS A 487 5.12 1.02 8.72
CA CYS A 487 6.43 1.60 8.48
C CYS A 487 7.34 0.60 7.77
N HIS A 488 7.45 -0.65 8.24
CA HIS A 488 8.27 -1.67 7.58
C HIS A 488 7.80 -1.95 6.15
N ALA A 489 6.49 -2.01 5.89
CA ALA A 489 5.93 -2.22 4.56
C ALA A 489 6.40 -1.16 3.55
N VAL A 490 6.37 0.11 3.94
CA VAL A 490 6.80 1.23 3.09
C VAL A 490 8.30 1.16 2.81
N HIS A 491 9.13 0.89 3.82
CA HIS A 491 10.58 0.79 3.63
C HIS A 491 10.98 -0.43 2.78
N VAL A 492 10.27 -1.56 2.89
CA VAL A 492 10.44 -2.70 1.98
C VAL A 492 10.04 -2.32 0.55
N ALA A 493 8.95 -1.57 0.37
CA ALA A 493 8.54 -1.09 -0.94
C ALA A 493 9.59 -0.14 -1.56
N LEU A 494 10.17 0.77 -0.77
CA LEU A 494 11.26 1.65 -1.19
C LEU A 494 12.49 0.86 -1.63
N ALA A 495 12.89 -0.16 -0.85
CA ALA A 495 14.02 -1.02 -1.18
C ALA A 495 13.82 -1.77 -2.51
N LEU A 496 12.62 -2.34 -2.72
CA LEU A 496 12.28 -3.03 -3.97
C LEU A 496 12.13 -2.06 -5.16
N PHE A 497 11.69 -0.83 -4.91
CA PHE A 497 11.60 0.21 -5.93
C PHE A 497 12.99 0.62 -6.42
N GLU A 498 13.95 0.87 -5.52
CA GLU A 498 15.33 1.23 -5.87
C GLU A 498 16.04 0.12 -6.66
N GLN A 499 15.76 -1.14 -6.33
CA GLN A 499 16.29 -2.30 -7.07
C GLN A 499 15.51 -2.62 -8.36
N LYS A 500 14.49 -1.82 -8.71
CA LYS A 500 13.64 -2.04 -9.90
C LYS A 500 12.97 -3.42 -9.91
N LEU A 501 12.59 -3.93 -8.73
CA LEU A 501 11.86 -5.19 -8.55
C LEU A 501 10.35 -4.96 -8.33
N LEU A 502 9.92 -3.74 -8.04
CA LEU A 502 8.52 -3.41 -7.82
C LEU A 502 7.76 -3.20 -9.14
N ILE A 503 6.67 -3.94 -9.34
CA ILE A 503 5.76 -3.74 -10.48
C ILE A 503 4.75 -2.64 -10.11
N LYS A 504 4.82 -1.53 -10.83
CA LYS A 504 4.02 -0.32 -10.54
C LYS A 504 2.73 -0.29 -11.35
N SER A 505 1.67 0.24 -10.72
CA SER A 505 0.43 0.58 -11.41
C SER A 505 0.60 1.87 -12.24
N SER A 506 -0.09 1.96 -13.36
CA SER A 506 0.03 3.07 -14.32
C SER A 506 -0.90 4.26 -14.03
N GLY A 507 -1.87 4.11 -13.11
CA GLY A 507 -2.86 5.13 -12.79
C GLY A 507 -2.87 5.52 -11.31
N LEU A 508 -2.92 6.83 -11.02
CA LEU A 508 -3.04 7.37 -9.65
C LEU A 508 -4.32 6.93 -8.93
N SER A 509 -5.42 6.82 -9.67
CA SER A 509 -6.73 6.44 -9.15
C SER A 509 -6.88 4.94 -8.91
N ALA A 510 -5.88 4.13 -9.27
CA ALA A 510 -5.92 2.69 -9.02
C ALA A 510 -5.92 2.39 -7.51
N GLN A 511 -6.52 1.27 -7.13
CA GLN A 511 -6.42 0.71 -5.78
C GLN A 511 -4.95 0.45 -5.41
N LEU A 512 -4.68 0.26 -4.11
CA LEU A 512 -3.31 0.04 -3.62
C LEU A 512 -2.64 -1.14 -4.34
N VAL A 513 -3.40 -2.21 -4.57
CA VAL A 513 -3.03 -3.32 -5.44
C VAL A 513 -4.05 -3.40 -6.57
N SER A 514 -3.57 -3.48 -7.80
CA SER A 514 -4.41 -3.60 -8.99
C SER A 514 -3.90 -4.70 -9.90
N GLN A 515 -4.81 -5.41 -10.56
CA GLN A 515 -4.49 -6.32 -11.66
C GLN A 515 -4.93 -5.68 -12.97
N GLU A 516 -4.00 -5.46 -13.91
CA GLU A 516 -4.36 -4.94 -15.24
C GLU A 516 -4.81 -6.11 -16.14
N ALA A 517 -5.85 -5.92 -16.95
CA ALA A 517 -6.40 -6.97 -17.83
C ALA A 517 -5.43 -7.51 -18.89
N LYS A 518 -4.29 -6.83 -19.09
CA LYS A 518 -3.21 -7.25 -20.01
C LYS A 518 -2.15 -8.13 -19.33
N ASP A 519 -2.17 -8.24 -18.01
CA ASP A 519 -1.19 -9.00 -17.25
C ASP A 519 -1.58 -10.49 -17.20
N SER A 520 -0.57 -11.37 -17.12
CA SER A 520 -0.80 -12.80 -16.92
C SER A 520 -1.48 -13.07 -15.58
N PRO A 521 -2.31 -14.14 -15.46
CA PRO A 521 -2.98 -14.47 -14.21
C PRO A 521 -1.95 -14.64 -13.08
N GLY A 522 -2.11 -13.88 -11.99
CA GLY A 522 -1.24 -13.89 -10.81
C GLY A 522 -0.27 -12.70 -10.68
N VAL A 523 -0.07 -11.90 -11.74
CA VAL A 523 0.72 -10.66 -11.64
C VAL A 523 -0.14 -9.54 -11.06
N ARG A 524 0.36 -8.93 -9.98
CA ARG A 524 -0.26 -7.77 -9.34
C ARG A 524 0.66 -6.59 -9.39
N ARG A 525 0.08 -5.39 -9.41
CA ARG A 525 0.80 -4.12 -9.45
C ARG A 525 0.50 -3.31 -8.20
N LEU A 526 1.52 -2.69 -7.64
CA LEU A 526 1.39 -1.80 -6.49
C LEU A 526 1.30 -0.35 -6.96
N ASN A 527 0.35 0.40 -6.44
CA ASN A 527 0.31 1.86 -6.60
C ASN A 527 1.28 2.51 -5.61
N PHE A 528 2.56 2.56 -6.00
CA PHE A 528 3.66 3.06 -5.17
C PHE A 528 3.48 4.54 -4.77
N VAL A 529 2.97 5.38 -5.67
CA VAL A 529 2.72 6.79 -5.40
C VAL A 529 1.67 6.94 -4.29
N ARG A 530 0.56 6.20 -4.41
CA ARG A 530 -0.50 6.21 -3.39
C ARG A 530 -0.02 5.65 -2.05
N LEU A 531 0.82 4.61 -2.06
CA LEU A 531 1.42 4.06 -0.84
C LEU A 531 2.20 5.13 -0.07
N LEU A 532 3.06 5.90 -0.77
CA LEU A 532 3.85 6.96 -0.16
C LEU A 532 2.95 8.10 0.35
N MET A 533 2.01 8.58 -0.46
CA MET A 533 1.08 9.65 -0.04
C MET A 533 0.26 9.25 1.19
N LEU A 534 -0.19 8.00 1.29
CA LEU A 534 -0.94 7.53 2.46
C LEU A 534 -0.05 7.44 3.72
N TYR A 535 1.23 7.13 3.55
CA TYR A 535 2.18 7.05 4.65
C TYR A 535 2.61 8.43 5.15
N THR A 536 2.98 9.33 4.24
CA THR A 536 3.47 10.68 4.58
C THR A 536 2.40 11.53 5.24
N ARG A 537 1.15 11.34 4.87
CA ARG A 537 0.02 12.12 5.40
C ARG A 537 -0.12 12.13 6.93
N LYS A 538 0.38 11.10 7.62
CA LYS A 538 0.43 11.07 9.09
C LYS A 538 1.27 12.21 9.65
N PHE A 539 2.35 12.60 8.95
CA PHE A 539 3.38 13.51 9.44
C PHE A 539 3.69 14.71 8.52
N GLU A 540 2.95 14.88 7.42
CA GLU A 540 2.99 16.09 6.59
C GLU A 540 2.81 17.42 7.37
N PRO A 541 1.89 17.54 8.35
CA PRO A 541 1.70 18.81 9.07
C PRO A 541 2.75 19.06 10.18
N THR A 542 3.39 18.01 10.68
CA THR A 542 4.31 18.05 11.83
C THR A 542 5.77 18.04 11.40
N ASP A 543 6.11 17.21 10.42
CA ASP A 543 7.48 16.88 9.98
C ASP A 543 7.59 16.98 8.44
N PRO A 544 7.46 18.18 7.84
CA PRO A 544 7.44 18.36 6.38
C PRO A 544 8.79 18.06 5.72
N ARG A 545 9.90 18.10 6.47
CA ARG A 545 11.24 17.79 5.93
C ARG A 545 11.36 16.31 5.63
N GLU A 546 10.93 15.48 6.56
CA GLU A 546 10.92 14.03 6.48
C GLU A 546 9.99 13.60 5.34
N ALA A 547 8.81 14.22 5.20
CA ALA A 547 7.86 13.93 4.10
C ALA A 547 8.49 14.18 2.72
N LEU A 548 9.28 15.24 2.58
CA LEU A 548 10.00 15.55 1.34
C LEU A 548 11.01 14.45 0.95
N GLU A 549 11.68 13.86 1.93
CA GLU A 549 12.65 12.77 1.69
C GLU A 549 11.96 11.51 1.12
N TYR A 550 10.73 11.22 1.52
CA TYR A 550 9.92 10.16 0.92
C TYR A 550 9.45 10.52 -0.48
N PHE A 551 9.02 11.76 -0.72
CA PHE A 551 8.63 12.19 -2.05
C PHE A 551 9.78 12.18 -3.06
N PHE A 552 11.04 12.31 -2.63
CA PHE A 552 12.18 12.24 -3.54
C PHE A 552 12.26 10.95 -4.37
N PHE A 553 11.76 9.83 -3.85
CA PHE A 553 11.69 8.58 -4.61
C PHE A 553 10.78 8.66 -5.85
N LEU A 554 9.87 9.65 -5.89
CA LEU A 554 8.97 9.89 -7.02
C LEU A 554 9.58 10.73 -8.16
N ARG A 555 10.86 11.17 -8.05
CA ARG A 555 11.52 12.08 -9.02
C ARG A 555 11.56 11.60 -10.47
N ASN A 556 11.45 10.29 -10.69
CA ASN A 556 11.49 9.68 -12.02
C ASN A 556 10.10 9.19 -12.47
N GLU A 557 9.08 9.37 -11.63
CA GLU A 557 7.74 8.88 -11.90
C GLU A 557 6.90 9.95 -12.58
N LYS A 558 6.26 9.55 -13.67
CA LYS A 558 5.33 10.41 -14.42
C LYS A 558 3.96 9.78 -14.42
N ASN A 559 2.93 10.62 -14.34
CA ASN A 559 1.55 10.20 -14.50
C ASN A 559 1.27 9.70 -15.91
N SER A 560 0.11 9.06 -16.08
CA SER A 560 -0.45 8.71 -17.40
C SER A 560 -0.60 9.94 -18.32
N GLN A 561 -0.65 11.14 -17.74
CA GLN A 561 -0.70 12.44 -18.42
C GLN A 561 0.67 13.12 -18.61
N GLY A 562 1.76 12.50 -18.14
CA GLY A 562 3.12 13.01 -18.27
C GLY A 562 3.57 14.01 -17.21
N GLU A 563 2.69 14.39 -16.26
CA GLU A 563 3.03 15.22 -15.10
C GLU A 563 3.99 14.49 -14.16
N ASP A 564 4.98 15.23 -13.64
CA ASP A 564 5.92 14.72 -12.64
C ASP A 564 5.24 14.64 -11.27
N MET A 565 5.20 13.43 -10.70
CA MET A 565 4.55 13.20 -9.42
C MET A 565 5.28 13.82 -8.25
N PHE A 566 6.59 13.98 -8.34
CA PHE A 566 7.36 14.68 -7.31
C PHE A 566 6.90 16.12 -7.18
N LEU A 567 6.81 16.85 -8.30
CA LEU A 567 6.40 18.25 -8.29
C LEU A 567 4.98 18.43 -7.75
N ARG A 568 4.07 17.52 -8.08
CA ARG A 568 2.70 17.56 -7.58
C ARG A 568 2.63 17.35 -6.06
N CYS A 569 3.24 16.28 -5.55
CA CYS A 569 3.24 16.00 -4.11
C CYS A 569 3.93 17.10 -3.30
N VAL A 570 5.04 17.65 -3.81
CA VAL A 570 5.73 18.78 -3.16
C VAL A 570 4.87 20.05 -3.19
N SER A 571 4.16 20.31 -4.28
CA SER A 571 3.25 21.47 -4.36
C SER A 571 2.12 21.35 -3.34
N ASP A 572 1.52 20.16 -3.23
CA ASP A 572 0.46 19.88 -2.25
C ASP A 572 1.00 20.02 -0.82
N LEU A 573 2.22 19.51 -0.53
CA LEU A 573 2.88 19.65 0.77
C LEU A 573 3.11 21.11 1.16
N VAL A 574 3.55 21.96 0.22
CA VAL A 574 3.77 23.39 0.48
C VAL A 574 2.45 24.12 0.76
N ILE A 575 1.37 23.74 0.06
CA ILE A 575 0.04 24.30 0.27
C ILE A 575 -0.53 23.90 1.64
N GLU A 576 -0.39 22.63 2.02
CA GLU A 576 -0.97 22.11 3.27
C GLU A 576 -0.15 22.51 4.51
N SER A 577 1.19 22.46 4.46
CA SER A 577 2.05 22.75 5.63
C SER A 577 2.08 24.23 6.03
N ARG A 578 1.75 25.17 5.12
CA ARG A 578 1.91 26.63 5.31
C ARG A 578 3.32 27.10 5.69
N GLU A 579 4.29 26.19 5.85
CA GLU A 579 5.71 26.46 6.11
C GLU A 579 6.47 26.70 4.79
N VAL A 580 6.05 27.75 4.09
CA VAL A 580 6.62 28.13 2.79
C VAL A 580 8.14 28.33 2.92
N GLN A 581 8.63 28.93 4.00
CA GLN A 581 10.07 29.16 4.20
C GLN A 581 10.88 27.88 4.47
N THR A 582 10.40 26.94 5.28
CA THR A 582 11.14 25.69 5.56
C THR A 582 11.21 24.83 4.32
N CYS A 583 10.08 24.67 3.62
CA CYS A 583 10.00 23.90 2.38
C CYS A 583 10.82 24.58 1.26
N LEU A 584 10.73 25.91 1.07
CA LEU A 584 11.60 26.61 0.10
C LEU A 584 13.07 26.63 0.51
N PHE A 585 13.42 26.63 1.79
CA PHE A 585 14.82 26.58 2.22
C PHE A 585 15.43 25.20 1.99
N VAL A 586 14.70 24.13 2.30
CA VAL A 586 15.12 22.75 2.00
C VAL A 586 15.12 22.55 0.49
N LEU A 587 14.10 23.02 -0.24
CA LEU A 587 14.11 23.02 -1.70
C LEU A 587 15.25 23.86 -2.24
N THR A 588 15.63 25.03 -1.74
CA THR A 588 16.75 25.81 -2.30
C THR A 588 18.12 25.20 -1.98
N CYS A 589 18.31 24.63 -0.79
CA CYS A 589 19.53 23.91 -0.41
C CYS A 589 19.68 22.59 -1.18
N SER A 590 18.59 21.81 -1.33
CA SER A 590 18.55 20.63 -2.18
C SER A 590 18.63 21.02 -3.66
N TRP A 591 17.80 21.92 -4.18
CA TRP A 591 17.81 22.38 -5.59
C TRP A 591 19.17 22.90 -6.06
N ALA A 592 20.01 23.52 -5.23
CA ALA A 592 21.37 23.91 -5.63
C ALA A 592 22.32 22.71 -5.82
N SER A 593 22.07 21.61 -5.12
CA SER A 593 22.74 20.32 -5.30
C SER A 593 22.06 19.47 -6.39
N TRP A 594 20.75 19.64 -6.58
CA TRP A 594 19.91 18.83 -7.47
C TRP A 594 19.85 19.39 -8.91
N ARG A 595 19.89 20.72 -9.12
CA ARG A 595 20.14 21.33 -10.45
C ARG A 595 21.47 20.89 -11.04
N ARG A 596 22.49 20.70 -10.19
CA ARG A 596 23.81 20.19 -10.61
C ARG A 596 23.71 18.78 -11.20
N MET A 597 22.68 18.01 -10.83
CA MET A 597 22.39 16.68 -11.37
C MET A 597 21.52 16.75 -12.63
N GLU A 598 20.46 17.59 -12.62
CA GLU A 598 19.54 17.75 -13.74
C GLU A 598 20.21 18.38 -14.98
N GLU A 599 21.12 19.34 -14.78
CA GLU A 599 21.98 19.88 -15.85
C GLU A 599 22.98 18.85 -16.39
N ARG A 600 23.32 17.78 -15.65
CA ARG A 600 24.26 16.74 -16.11
C ARG A 600 23.57 15.54 -16.77
N SER A 601 22.33 15.22 -16.40
CA SER A 601 21.55 14.12 -17.00
C SER A 601 20.80 14.54 -18.29
N LEU A 602 20.58 15.83 -18.53
CA LEU A 602 19.93 16.35 -19.75
C LEU A 602 20.88 16.70 -20.92
N VAL A 603 22.20 16.81 -20.68
CA VAL A 603 23.17 17.18 -21.74
C VAL A 603 23.22 16.18 -22.93
N PRO A 604 22.97 14.86 -22.77
CA PRO A 604 22.90 13.97 -23.93
C PRO A 604 21.60 14.13 -24.75
N LEU A 605 20.51 14.62 -24.15
CA LEU A 605 19.18 14.71 -24.79
C LEU A 605 18.93 16.08 -25.45
N ILE A 606 19.55 17.14 -24.97
CA ILE A 606 19.42 18.49 -25.54
C ILE A 606 20.29 18.64 -26.81
N ASN A 607 21.38 17.89 -26.94
CA ASN A 607 22.24 17.93 -28.14
C ASN A 607 21.70 17.18 -29.37
N SER A 608 20.63 16.37 -29.22
CA SER A 608 20.04 15.64 -30.36
C SER A 608 18.86 16.39 -31.03
N ARG A 609 18.41 17.53 -30.48
CA ARG A 609 17.19 18.23 -30.95
C ARG A 609 17.35 19.74 -31.21
N ARG A 610 18.57 20.25 -31.46
CA ARG A 610 18.77 21.59 -32.05
C ARG A 610 19.16 21.52 -33.53
N ILE A 611 18.11 21.43 -34.36
CA ILE A 611 17.82 22.31 -35.51
C ILE A 611 18.97 22.51 -36.52
N ARG A 612 18.91 21.76 -37.63
CA ARG A 612 19.26 22.27 -38.96
C ARG A 612 18.04 22.98 -39.54
N THR A 613 18.11 24.29 -39.73
CA THR A 613 17.51 25.02 -40.87
C THR A 613 18.19 26.38 -41.04
N PRO A 614 18.30 26.88 -42.27
CA PRO A 614 19.32 27.85 -42.68
C PRO A 614 18.88 29.31 -42.50
N LEU A 615 19.83 30.17 -42.15
CA LEU A 615 19.69 31.63 -42.18
C LEU A 615 19.94 32.13 -43.61
N LEU A 616 18.91 32.74 -44.20
CA LEU A 616 19.01 33.66 -45.35
C LEU A 616 19.13 35.08 -44.80
N THR A 617 20.21 35.78 -45.14
CA THR A 617 20.26 37.22 -45.50
C THR A 617 21.71 37.67 -45.69
N THR A 618 22.19 37.62 -46.93
CA THR A 618 22.63 38.75 -47.79
C THR A 618 23.19 38.18 -49.08
#